data_AF-O29216-F1
#
_entry.id   AF-O29216-F1
#
_cell.length_a   1.000
_cell.length_b   1.000
_cell.length_c   1.000
_cell.angle_alpha   90.00
_cell.angle_beta   90.00
_cell.angle_gamma   90.00
#
_symmetry.space_group_name_H-M   'P 1'
#
loop_
_entity.id
_entity.type
_entity.pdbx_description
1 polymer ?
#
loop_
_entity_poly.entity_id
_entity_poly.type
_entity_poly.pdbx_seq_one_letter_code
_entity_poly.pdbx_strand_id
1 'polypeptide(L)'
;MSEEIQQLRRINNLLFDAFTLSSQIWMFKSREEMVELFCNIVAEDDDCTAVVVSDKGGNHYRMKEDVLNCKFLNYTPNVFGIVDANYCECENVSHNYLVVFPAAEGTSVYVFLKNLEEEYVQILKEMVDVLARAIEHLEIQKKNELVMQRLKENLEQFQFLADRLRNPLAVIQGVAELAEEMDTNTVFEMVRRSAKKMKEVLDSLSEAEVSSIELYQSLFSKR
;
A
#
# COMPACT_ATOMS: atom_id res chain seq x y z
N MET A 1 -24.99 33.39 26.08
CA MET A 1 -24.16 33.30 24.86
C MET A 1 -24.10 31.82 24.54
N SER A 2 -24.89 31.41 23.55
CA SER A 2 -25.61 30.13 23.54
C SER A 2 -24.72 28.92 23.30
N GLU A 3 -25.12 27.76 23.86
CA GLU A 3 -24.54 26.44 23.58
C GLU A 3 -24.39 26.19 22.07
N GLU A 4 -25.32 26.70 21.25
CA GLU A 4 -25.24 26.66 19.78
C GLU A 4 -23.96 27.30 19.22
N ILE A 5 -23.47 28.41 19.80
CA ILE A 5 -22.21 29.05 19.36
C ILE A 5 -21.02 28.16 19.71
N GLN A 6 -21.08 27.45 20.84
CA GLN A 6 -20.02 26.51 21.22
C GLN A 6 -20.03 25.28 20.32
N GLN A 7 -21.20 24.72 20.01
CA GLN A 7 -21.37 23.61 19.06
C GLN A 7 -20.84 23.98 17.67
N LEU A 8 -21.25 25.12 17.13
CA LEU A 8 -20.78 25.60 15.82
C LEU A 8 -19.26 25.80 15.79
N ARG A 9 -18.63 26.21 16.90
CA ARG A 9 -17.17 26.31 16.98
C ARG A 9 -16.50 24.95 16.95
N ARG A 10 -17.04 23.96 17.67
CA ARG A 10 -16.50 22.58 17.68
C ARG A 10 -16.54 21.96 16.29
N ILE A 11 -17.70 22.01 15.63
CA ILE A 11 -17.87 21.48 14.26
C ILE A 11 -16.92 22.17 13.28
N ASN A 12 -16.78 23.50 13.36
CA ASN A 12 -15.84 24.23 12.49
C ASN A 12 -14.39 23.81 12.72
N ASN A 13 -13.97 23.62 13.97
CA ASN A 13 -12.62 23.15 14.28
C ASN A 13 -12.38 21.76 13.67
N LEU A 14 -13.31 20.82 13.87
CA LEU A 14 -13.19 19.49 13.28
C LEU A 14 -13.16 19.53 11.75
N LEU A 15 -13.89 20.44 11.10
CA LEU A 15 -13.80 20.65 9.65
C LEU A 15 -12.42 21.14 9.21
N PHE A 16 -11.79 22.05 9.97
CA PHE A 16 -10.42 22.48 9.71
C PHE A 16 -9.41 21.34 9.90
N ASP A 17 -9.64 20.50 10.90
CA ASP A 17 -8.83 19.31 11.17
C ASP A 17 -8.96 18.28 10.04
N ALA A 18 -10.18 18.03 9.57
CA ALA A 18 -10.46 17.18 8.42
C ALA A 18 -9.80 17.73 7.14
N PHE A 19 -9.83 19.04 6.93
CA PHE A 19 -9.13 19.69 5.83
C PHE A 19 -7.60 19.53 5.95
N THR A 20 -7.06 19.73 7.16
CA THR A 20 -5.63 19.59 7.45
C THR A 20 -5.16 18.18 7.15
N LEU A 21 -5.86 17.17 7.68
CA LEU A 21 -5.63 15.75 7.37
C LEU A 21 -5.65 15.52 5.86
N SER A 22 -6.72 15.95 5.18
CA SER A 22 -6.90 15.74 3.73
C SER A 22 -5.82 16.40 2.89
N SER A 23 -5.22 17.49 3.35
CA SER A 23 -4.14 18.19 2.64
C SER A 23 -2.76 17.57 2.88
N GLN A 24 -2.49 17.08 4.09
CA GLN A 24 -1.16 16.65 4.49
C GLN A 24 -0.93 15.15 4.30
N ILE A 25 -1.97 14.33 4.42
CA ILE A 25 -1.84 12.87 4.47
C ILE A 25 -1.14 12.29 3.23
N TRP A 26 -1.31 12.92 2.07
CA TRP A 26 -0.72 12.50 0.80
C TRP A 26 0.80 12.70 0.71
N MET A 27 1.40 13.45 1.64
CA MET A 27 2.84 13.71 1.65
C MET A 27 3.66 12.58 2.31
N PHE A 28 3.01 11.71 3.09
CA PHE A 28 3.68 10.66 3.84
C PHE A 28 3.98 9.44 2.99
N LYS A 29 5.07 8.73 3.34
CA LYS A 29 5.58 7.56 2.59
C LYS A 29 5.41 6.26 3.35
N SER A 30 4.94 6.33 4.59
CA SER A 30 4.66 5.18 5.44
C SER A 30 3.23 5.22 5.97
N ARG A 31 2.67 4.03 6.24
CA ARG A 31 1.36 3.89 6.89
C ARG A 31 1.39 4.44 8.31
N GLU A 32 2.46 4.17 9.03
CA GLU A 32 2.70 4.63 10.40
C GLU A 32 2.57 6.15 10.49
N GLU A 33 3.28 6.92 9.64
CA GLU A 33 3.17 8.38 9.66
C GLU A 33 1.75 8.90 9.35
N MET A 34 1.04 8.26 8.41
CA MET A 34 -0.35 8.64 8.08
C MET A 34 -1.30 8.39 9.26
N VAL A 35 -1.15 7.24 9.92
CA VAL A 35 -1.93 6.85 11.10
C VAL A 35 -1.60 7.75 12.29
N GLU A 36 -0.31 8.07 12.49
CA GLU A 36 0.11 8.98 13.55
C GLU A 36 -0.45 10.39 13.36
N LEU A 37 -0.43 10.91 12.12
CA LEU A 37 -1.06 12.19 11.81
C LEU A 37 -2.54 12.18 12.18
N PHE A 38 -3.27 11.14 11.74
CA PHE A 38 -4.69 11.00 12.05
C PHE A 38 -4.94 10.96 13.57
N CYS A 39 -4.20 10.14 14.31
CA CYS A 39 -4.32 10.03 15.75
C CYS A 39 -4.03 11.36 16.46
N ASN A 40 -3.02 12.11 16.01
CA ASN A 40 -2.68 13.41 16.58
C ASN A 40 -3.83 14.41 16.38
N ILE A 41 -4.34 14.53 15.16
CA ILE A 41 -5.43 15.45 14.82
C ILE A 41 -6.68 15.12 15.62
N VAL A 42 -7.13 13.85 15.63
CA VAL A 42 -8.37 13.46 16.31
C VAL A 42 -8.26 13.60 17.84
N ALA A 43 -7.08 13.36 18.42
CA ALA A 43 -6.89 13.46 19.86
C ALA A 43 -6.84 14.90 20.40
N GLU A 44 -6.54 15.87 19.53
CA GLU A 44 -6.57 17.30 19.90
C GLU A 44 -8.00 17.80 20.15
N ASP A 45 -9.01 17.14 19.59
CA ASP A 45 -10.41 17.48 19.81
C ASP A 45 -10.84 17.26 21.28
N ASP A 46 -11.63 18.19 21.82
CA ASP A 46 -12.07 18.20 23.23
C ASP A 46 -13.09 17.11 23.57
N ASP A 47 -13.91 16.72 22.60
CA ASP A 47 -14.89 15.65 22.72
C ASP A 47 -14.24 14.28 22.53
N CYS A 48 -13.04 14.20 21.91
CA CYS A 48 -12.21 13.01 21.89
C CYS A 48 -11.46 12.79 23.22
N THR A 49 -11.65 11.60 23.79
CA THR A 49 -10.96 11.12 25.01
C THR A 49 -9.81 10.19 24.67
N ALA A 50 -9.98 9.35 23.66
CA ALA A 50 -8.96 8.47 23.15
C ALA A 50 -9.23 8.12 21.68
N VAL A 51 -8.16 7.89 20.94
CA VAL A 51 -8.19 7.30 19.60
C VAL A 51 -7.19 6.16 19.55
N VAL A 52 -7.63 5.03 19.01
CA VAL A 52 -6.81 3.85 18.77
C VAL A 52 -6.97 3.46 17.32
N VAL A 53 -5.86 3.24 16.64
CA VAL A 53 -5.81 2.68 15.30
C VAL A 53 -5.04 1.38 15.38
N SER A 54 -5.75 0.28 15.18
CA SER A 54 -5.13 -1.03 15.03
C SER A 54 -4.77 -1.22 13.57
N ASP A 55 -3.48 -1.29 13.25
CA ASP A 55 -2.97 -1.50 11.90
C ASP A 55 -2.11 -2.76 11.79
N LYS A 56 -1.84 -3.23 10.57
CA LYS A 56 -0.93 -4.35 10.30
C LYS A 56 0.46 -4.16 10.92
N GLY A 57 0.91 -2.93 11.10
CA GLY A 57 2.19 -2.57 11.72
C GLY A 57 2.20 -2.54 13.25
N GLY A 58 1.03 -2.62 13.89
CA GLY A 58 0.86 -2.46 15.33
C GLY A 58 -0.30 -1.53 15.69
N ASN A 59 -0.46 -1.29 16.99
CA ASN A 59 -1.48 -0.38 17.50
C ASN A 59 -0.88 1.01 17.71
N HIS A 60 -1.50 2.03 17.13
CA HIS A 60 -1.19 3.43 17.33
C HIS A 60 -2.29 4.07 18.15
N TYR A 61 -1.96 4.88 19.15
CA TYR A 61 -2.97 5.49 20.01
C TYR A 61 -2.55 6.85 20.56
N ARG A 62 -3.57 7.64 20.89
CA ARG A 62 -3.48 8.87 21.68
C ARG A 62 -4.63 8.86 22.67
N MET A 63 -4.33 9.11 23.94
CA MET A 63 -5.23 8.79 25.04
C MET A 63 -5.12 9.87 26.13
N LYS A 64 -6.25 10.48 26.48
CA LYS A 64 -6.43 11.31 27.69
C LYS A 64 -6.92 10.45 28.87
N GLU A 65 -7.36 9.23 28.59
CA GLU A 65 -7.79 8.21 29.54
C GLU A 65 -7.36 6.81 29.05
N ASP A 66 -7.18 5.87 29.98
CA ASP A 66 -6.75 4.51 29.64
C ASP A 66 -7.93 3.65 29.18
N VAL A 67 -7.94 3.31 27.89
CA VAL A 67 -8.96 2.47 27.23
C VAL A 67 -8.40 1.17 26.68
N LEU A 68 -7.14 0.82 27.00
CA LEU A 68 -6.46 -0.34 26.40
C LEU A 68 -7.12 -1.68 26.74
N ASN A 69 -7.83 -1.74 27.87
CA ASN A 69 -8.57 -2.93 28.30
C ASN A 69 -9.97 -3.04 27.65
N CYS A 70 -10.34 -2.13 26.76
CA CYS A 70 -11.63 -2.16 26.08
C CYS A 70 -11.76 -3.42 25.21
N LYS A 71 -12.79 -4.24 25.46
CA LYS A 71 -13.02 -5.49 24.71
C LYS A 71 -13.14 -5.32 23.20
N PHE A 72 -13.59 -4.15 22.73
CA PHE A 72 -13.78 -3.87 21.30
C PHE A 72 -12.45 -3.70 20.55
N LEU A 73 -11.36 -3.38 21.26
CA LEU A 73 -10.03 -3.31 20.65
C LEU A 73 -9.50 -4.68 20.22
N ASN A 74 -10.10 -5.77 20.70
CA ASN A 74 -9.74 -7.15 20.32
C ASN A 74 -10.48 -7.64 19.06
N TYR A 75 -11.36 -6.82 18.48
CA TYR A 75 -12.19 -7.22 17.34
C TYR A 75 -11.99 -6.26 16.17
N THR A 76 -11.76 -6.82 14.97
CA THR A 76 -11.67 -6.05 13.72
C THR A 76 -13.07 -5.78 13.15
N PRO A 77 -13.58 -4.54 13.20
CA PRO A 77 -14.86 -4.17 12.58
C PRO A 77 -14.89 -4.43 11.08
N ASN A 78 -16.01 -4.99 10.61
CA ASN A 78 -16.33 -5.08 9.18
C ASN A 78 -17.25 -3.94 8.71
N VAL A 79 -17.92 -3.27 9.65
CA VAL A 79 -18.86 -2.18 9.39
C VAL A 79 -18.66 -1.07 10.41
N PHE A 80 -19.04 0.14 10.03
CA PHE A 80 -19.14 1.26 10.95
C PHE A 80 -20.12 0.93 12.09
N GLY A 81 -19.76 1.29 13.32
CA GLY A 81 -20.58 1.07 14.49
C GLY A 81 -20.41 2.15 15.56
N ILE A 82 -21.48 2.40 16.31
CA ILE A 82 -21.48 3.25 17.49
C ILE A 82 -21.88 2.37 18.67
N VAL A 83 -21.11 2.43 19.74
CA VAL A 83 -21.28 1.64 20.95
C VAL A 83 -21.39 2.59 22.14
N ASP A 84 -22.41 2.43 22.95
CA ASP A 84 -22.54 3.17 24.21
C ASP A 84 -21.53 2.63 25.24
N ALA A 85 -20.92 3.53 26.02
CA ALA A 85 -19.91 3.19 27.02
C ALA A 85 -20.42 2.19 28.07
N ASN A 86 -21.73 2.09 28.31
CA ASN A 86 -22.29 1.06 29.18
C ASN A 86 -22.01 -0.38 28.69
N TYR A 87 -21.72 -0.54 27.41
CA TYR A 87 -21.33 -1.83 26.83
C TYR A 87 -19.81 -2.00 26.75
N CYS A 88 -19.04 -0.93 26.96
CA CYS A 88 -17.60 -1.01 27.10
C CYS A 88 -17.29 -1.47 28.54
N GLU A 89 -16.39 -2.44 28.69
CA GLU A 89 -15.97 -2.93 30.02
C GLU A 89 -14.80 -2.09 30.55
N CYS A 90 -14.78 -0.80 30.25
CA CYS A 90 -13.70 0.10 30.67
C CYS A 90 -13.98 0.63 32.08
N GLU A 91 -12.96 0.61 32.94
CA GLU A 91 -13.07 1.12 34.31
C GLU A 91 -12.67 2.60 34.37
N ASN A 92 -13.42 3.42 35.14
CA ASN A 92 -13.11 4.84 35.39
C ASN A 92 -12.93 5.71 34.13
N VAL A 93 -13.81 5.54 33.14
CA VAL A 93 -13.76 6.31 31.89
C VAL A 93 -14.67 7.53 31.89
N SER A 94 -14.30 8.51 31.08
CA SER A 94 -15.02 9.77 30.83
C SER A 94 -15.74 9.81 29.49
N HIS A 95 -15.48 8.85 28.59
CA HIS A 95 -16.25 8.71 27.35
C HIS A 95 -17.63 8.13 27.60
N ASN A 96 -18.59 8.57 26.78
CA ASN A 96 -19.95 8.03 26.76
C ASN A 96 -20.18 7.14 25.53
N TYR A 97 -19.35 7.27 24.50
CA TYR A 97 -19.52 6.54 23.24
C TYR A 97 -18.17 6.07 22.71
N LEU A 98 -18.20 4.92 22.02
CA LEU A 98 -17.12 4.40 21.21
C LEU A 98 -17.63 4.32 19.76
N VAL A 99 -16.95 5.00 18.86
CA VAL A 99 -17.19 4.93 17.42
C VAL A 99 -16.12 4.06 16.79
N VAL A 100 -16.55 3.08 15.99
CA VAL A 100 -15.69 2.08 15.41
C VAL A 100 -15.79 2.13 13.89
N PHE A 101 -14.65 2.20 13.21
CA PHE A 101 -14.58 2.29 11.76
C PHE A 101 -13.67 1.20 11.17
N PRO A 102 -14.13 0.48 10.12
CA PRO A 102 -13.21 -0.17 9.20
C PRO A 102 -12.55 0.89 8.33
N ALA A 103 -11.21 0.96 8.33
CA ALA A 103 -10.49 1.92 7.48
C ALA A 103 -9.97 1.23 6.20
N ALA A 104 -9.09 0.25 6.34
CA ALA A 104 -8.48 -0.46 5.22
C ALA A 104 -8.27 -1.93 5.58
N GLU A 105 -7.76 -2.73 4.65
CA GLU A 105 -7.47 -4.15 4.91
C GLU A 105 -6.47 -4.30 6.07
N GLY A 106 -6.95 -4.80 7.21
CA GLY A 106 -6.16 -4.92 8.45
C GLY A 106 -5.98 -3.62 9.22
N THR A 107 -6.79 -2.58 8.96
CA THR A 107 -6.80 -1.32 9.70
C THR A 107 -8.17 -1.01 10.27
N SER A 108 -8.22 -0.75 11.56
CA SER A 108 -9.44 -0.40 12.29
C SER A 108 -9.21 0.79 13.18
N VAL A 109 -10.16 1.72 13.18
CA VAL A 109 -10.09 2.96 13.95
C VAL A 109 -11.18 2.92 15.02
N TYR A 110 -10.79 3.26 16.24
CA TYR A 110 -11.64 3.31 17.43
C TYR A 110 -11.50 4.71 18.02
N VAL A 111 -12.60 5.45 18.09
CA VAL A 111 -12.63 6.82 18.64
C VAL A 111 -13.58 6.84 19.83
N PHE A 112 -13.05 7.23 20.98
CA PHE A 112 -13.79 7.32 22.24
C PHE A 112 -14.23 8.77 22.47
N LEU A 113 -15.54 9.00 22.54
CA LEU A 113 -16.16 10.33 22.54
C LEU A 113 -16.97 10.60 23.81
N LYS A 114 -16.93 11.84 24.29
CA LYS A 114 -17.82 12.32 25.38
C LYS A 114 -19.23 12.57 24.88
N ASN A 115 -19.38 13.12 23.69
CA ASN A 115 -20.66 13.53 23.12
C ASN A 115 -20.86 12.90 21.74
N LEU A 116 -22.10 12.59 21.40
CA LEU A 116 -22.47 12.03 20.11
C LEU A 116 -23.33 13.02 19.33
N GLU A 117 -22.69 13.81 18.47
CA GLU A 117 -23.35 14.69 17.52
C GLU A 117 -23.26 14.09 16.11
N GLU A 118 -24.37 14.04 15.38
CA GLU A 118 -24.45 13.38 14.07
C GLU A 118 -23.48 14.00 13.05
N GLU A 119 -23.43 15.34 13.00
CA GLU A 119 -22.52 16.08 12.12
C GLU A 119 -21.04 15.79 12.46
N TYR A 120 -20.71 15.71 13.74
CA TYR A 120 -19.36 15.39 14.21
C TYR A 120 -18.94 13.98 13.79
N VAL A 121 -19.82 12.99 13.99
CA VAL A 121 -19.57 11.60 13.59
C VAL A 121 -19.44 11.48 12.07
N GLN A 122 -20.23 12.24 11.32
CA GLN A 122 -20.13 12.27 9.85
C GLN A 122 -18.78 12.82 9.38
N ILE A 123 -18.27 13.91 9.98
CA ILE A 123 -16.95 14.45 9.65
C ILE A 123 -15.84 13.45 10.02
N LEU A 124 -15.90 12.82 11.20
CA LEU A 124 -14.95 11.78 11.58
C LEU A 124 -14.94 10.61 10.59
N LYS A 125 -16.12 10.20 10.12
CA LYS A 125 -16.24 9.16 9.09
C LYS A 125 -15.52 9.56 7.81
N GLU A 126 -15.71 10.80 7.36
CA GLU A 126 -15.01 11.32 6.18
C GLU A 126 -13.50 11.37 6.38
N MET A 127 -13.03 11.74 7.58
CA MET A 127 -11.60 11.70 7.92
C MET A 127 -11.04 10.27 7.86
N VAL A 128 -11.78 9.28 8.36
CA VAL A 128 -11.37 7.87 8.29
C VAL A 128 -11.37 7.38 6.84
N ASP A 129 -12.36 7.77 6.02
CA ASP A 129 -12.39 7.44 4.59
C ASP A 129 -11.20 8.05 3.84
N VAL A 130 -10.76 9.26 4.21
CA VAL A 130 -9.55 9.89 3.68
C VAL A 130 -8.30 9.10 4.07
N LEU A 131 -8.18 8.70 5.35
CA LEU A 131 -7.09 7.84 5.82
C LEU A 131 -7.04 6.51 5.07
N ALA A 132 -8.20 5.85 4.92
CA ALA A 132 -8.36 4.60 4.19
C ALA A 132 -7.83 4.70 2.75
N ARG A 133 -8.28 5.73 2.02
CA ARG A 133 -7.85 5.95 0.62
C ARG A 133 -6.37 6.29 0.51
N ALA A 134 -5.82 7.06 1.45
CA ALA A 134 -4.39 7.39 1.45
C ALA A 134 -3.52 6.13 1.67
N ILE A 135 -3.93 5.26 2.60
CA ILE A 135 -3.29 3.98 2.86
C ILE A 135 -3.35 3.08 1.61
N GLU A 136 -4.54 2.93 1.00
CA GLU A 136 -4.72 2.10 -0.20
C GLU A 136 -3.87 2.63 -1.36
N HIS A 137 -3.86 3.95 -1.56
CA HIS A 137 -3.03 4.59 -2.58
C HIS A 137 -1.54 4.29 -2.37
N LEU A 138 -1.04 4.36 -1.13
CA LEU A 138 0.34 4.03 -0.81
C LEU A 138 0.68 2.57 -1.15
N GLU A 139 -0.23 1.63 -0.88
CA GLU A 139 -0.03 0.23 -1.24
C GLU A 139 0.00 -0.01 -2.75
N ILE A 140 -0.91 0.65 -3.47
CA ILE A 140 -0.94 0.61 -4.94
C ILE A 140 0.36 1.18 -5.50
N GLN A 141 0.83 2.31 -4.97
CA GLN A 141 2.09 2.93 -5.39
C GLN A 141 3.27 1.99 -5.18
N LYS A 142 3.40 1.35 -4.01
CA LYS A 142 4.47 0.36 -3.74
C LYS A 142 4.42 -0.83 -4.68
N LYS A 143 3.22 -1.35 -4.98
CA LYS A 143 3.03 -2.43 -5.96
C LYS A 143 3.48 -1.98 -7.36
N ASN A 144 3.11 -0.76 -7.77
CA ASN A 144 3.51 -0.21 -9.07
C ASN A 144 5.03 0.00 -9.16
N GLU A 145 5.67 0.51 -8.11
CA GLU A 145 7.13 0.69 -8.05
C GLU A 145 7.85 -0.65 -8.22
N LEU A 146 7.39 -1.70 -7.52
CA LEU A 146 7.93 -3.05 -7.67
C LEU A 146 7.77 -3.59 -9.10
N VAL A 147 6.60 -3.40 -9.72
CA VAL A 147 6.35 -3.82 -11.11
C VAL A 147 7.24 -3.05 -12.08
N MET A 148 7.39 -1.74 -11.90
CA MET A 148 8.27 -0.90 -12.74
C MET A 148 9.73 -1.32 -12.63
N GLN A 149 10.21 -1.61 -11.42
CA GLN A 149 11.56 -2.11 -11.20
C GLN A 149 11.78 -3.43 -11.94
N ARG A 150 10.81 -4.36 -11.87
CA ARG A 150 10.89 -5.65 -12.59
C ARG A 150 10.87 -5.48 -14.10
N LEU A 151 10.04 -4.59 -14.64
CA LEU A 151 10.04 -4.29 -16.07
C LEU A 151 11.40 -3.74 -16.52
N LYS A 152 12.03 -2.88 -15.71
CA LYS A 152 13.37 -2.37 -15.98
C LYS A 152 14.41 -3.51 -16.00
N GLU A 153 14.41 -4.39 -14.98
CA GLU A 153 15.30 -5.56 -14.93
C GLU A 153 15.12 -6.45 -16.16
N ASN A 154 13.88 -6.70 -16.59
CA ASN A 154 13.58 -7.48 -17.79
C ASN A 154 14.10 -6.81 -19.07
N LEU A 155 13.95 -5.48 -19.20
CA LEU A 155 14.48 -4.74 -20.34
C LEU A 155 16.01 -4.80 -20.42
N GLU A 156 16.69 -4.65 -19.28
CA GLU A 156 18.15 -4.80 -19.19
C GLU A 156 18.59 -6.22 -19.59
N GLN A 157 17.86 -7.24 -19.15
CA GLN A 157 18.11 -8.63 -19.55
C GLN A 157 17.89 -8.83 -21.06
N PHE A 158 16.82 -8.29 -21.64
CA PHE A 158 16.58 -8.38 -23.09
C PHE A 158 17.69 -7.72 -23.91
N GLN A 159 18.20 -6.56 -23.46
CA GLN A 159 19.31 -5.90 -24.13
C GLN A 159 20.57 -6.78 -24.09
N PHE A 160 20.90 -7.34 -22.93
CA PHE A 160 22.03 -8.26 -22.78
C PHE A 160 21.91 -9.49 -23.69
N LEU A 161 20.71 -10.08 -23.77
CA LEU A 161 20.45 -11.25 -24.61
C LEU A 161 20.50 -10.92 -26.10
N ALA A 162 19.97 -9.77 -26.51
CA ALA A 162 20.06 -9.29 -27.89
C ALA A 162 21.52 -9.13 -28.34
N ASP A 163 22.38 -8.59 -27.48
CA ASP A 163 23.82 -8.49 -27.76
C ASP A 163 24.48 -9.88 -27.84
N ARG A 164 24.10 -10.82 -26.97
CA ARG A 164 24.58 -12.22 -27.02
C ARG A 164 24.11 -12.98 -28.25
N LEU A 165 22.97 -12.62 -28.85
CA LEU A 165 22.50 -13.15 -30.13
C LEU A 165 23.20 -12.49 -31.32
N ARG A 166 23.50 -11.18 -31.24
CA ARG A 166 24.18 -10.44 -32.31
C ARG A 166 25.55 -11.03 -32.64
N ASN A 167 26.31 -11.44 -31.64
CA ASN A 167 27.65 -12.02 -31.82
C ASN A 167 27.67 -13.29 -32.70
N PRO A 168 26.97 -14.39 -32.35
CA PRO A 168 26.92 -15.58 -33.18
C PRO A 168 26.27 -15.31 -34.54
N LEU A 169 25.32 -14.38 -34.64
CA LEU A 169 24.74 -13.98 -35.92
C LEU A 169 25.78 -13.31 -36.83
N ALA A 170 26.60 -12.40 -36.29
CA ALA A 170 27.69 -11.75 -37.03
C ALA A 170 28.73 -12.76 -37.51
N VAL A 171 29.04 -13.78 -36.70
CA VAL A 171 29.91 -14.89 -37.13
C VAL A 171 29.31 -15.66 -38.28
N ILE A 172 28.02 -16.00 -38.21
CA ILE A 172 27.32 -16.71 -39.31
C ILE A 172 27.33 -15.87 -40.58
N GLN A 173 27.08 -14.57 -40.49
CA GLN A 173 27.13 -13.65 -41.63
C GLN A 173 28.54 -13.59 -42.23
N GLY A 174 29.57 -13.36 -41.43
CA GLY A 174 30.95 -13.29 -41.93
C GLY A 174 31.43 -14.61 -42.56
N VAL A 175 31.04 -15.76 -41.99
CA VAL A 175 31.35 -17.08 -42.56
C VAL A 175 30.59 -17.30 -43.88
N ALA A 176 29.36 -16.82 -43.99
CA ALA A 176 28.58 -16.93 -45.23
C ALA A 176 29.18 -16.07 -46.35
N GLU A 177 29.71 -14.89 -46.04
CA GLU A 177 30.39 -14.01 -47.00
C GLU A 177 31.71 -14.61 -47.51
N LEU A 178 32.45 -15.33 -46.65
CA LEU A 178 33.74 -15.94 -46.97
C LEU A 178 33.63 -17.42 -47.41
N ALA A 179 32.42 -17.92 -47.64
CA ALA A 179 32.19 -19.35 -47.82
C ALA A 179 32.93 -19.95 -49.02
N GLU A 180 33.19 -19.16 -50.07
CA GLU A 180 33.94 -19.60 -51.26
C GLU A 180 35.47 -19.66 -51.02
N GLU A 181 35.95 -18.96 -50.00
CA GLU A 181 37.37 -18.85 -49.65
C GLU A 181 37.78 -19.82 -48.53
N MET A 182 36.82 -20.53 -47.96
CA MET A 182 36.99 -21.41 -46.81
C MET A 182 36.67 -22.87 -47.16
N ASP A 183 37.31 -23.81 -46.44
CA ASP A 183 36.93 -25.22 -46.54
C ASP A 183 35.50 -25.44 -46.01
N THR A 184 34.71 -26.19 -46.78
CA THR A 184 33.29 -26.45 -46.50
C THR A 184 33.06 -27.03 -45.10
N ASN A 185 33.93 -27.92 -44.61
CA ASN A 185 33.75 -28.48 -43.26
C ASN A 185 33.96 -27.42 -42.18
N THR A 186 34.92 -26.52 -42.38
CA THR A 186 35.20 -25.41 -41.47
C THR A 186 34.01 -24.45 -41.40
N VAL A 187 33.41 -24.12 -42.55
CA VAL A 187 32.19 -23.31 -42.64
C VAL A 187 31.05 -23.93 -41.85
N PHE A 188 30.76 -25.22 -42.09
CA PHE A 188 29.68 -25.93 -41.37
C PHE A 188 29.92 -26.00 -39.87
N GLU A 189 31.16 -26.21 -39.42
CA GLU A 189 31.48 -26.26 -37.99
C GLU A 189 31.22 -24.91 -37.30
N MET A 190 31.68 -23.81 -37.91
CA MET A 190 31.50 -22.46 -37.35
C MET A 190 30.03 -22.04 -37.27
N VAL A 191 29.24 -22.35 -38.30
CA VAL A 191 27.79 -22.12 -38.30
C VAL A 191 27.11 -22.95 -37.22
N ARG A 192 27.43 -24.24 -37.11
CA ARG A 192 26.83 -25.14 -36.11
C ARG A 192 27.13 -24.70 -34.69
N ARG A 193 28.36 -24.27 -34.42
CA ARG A 193 28.77 -23.76 -33.10
C ARG A 193 28.02 -22.47 -32.76
N SER A 194 27.85 -21.58 -33.72
CA SER A 194 27.14 -20.30 -33.54
C SER A 194 25.64 -20.50 -33.34
N ALA A 195 25.03 -21.39 -34.12
CA ALA A 195 23.63 -21.79 -33.94
C ALA A 195 23.38 -22.42 -32.56
N LYS A 196 24.32 -23.25 -32.06
CA LYS A 196 24.24 -23.79 -30.70
C LYS A 196 24.26 -22.68 -29.64
N LYS A 197 25.16 -21.70 -29.75
CA LYS A 197 25.21 -20.54 -28.85
C LYS A 197 23.90 -19.74 -28.87
N MET A 198 23.32 -19.53 -30.05
CA MET A 198 22.02 -18.84 -30.17
C MET A 198 20.92 -19.63 -29.47
N LYS A 199 20.90 -20.96 -29.66
CA LYS A 199 19.95 -21.83 -28.96
C LYS A 199 20.08 -21.72 -27.44
N GLU A 200 21.29 -21.78 -26.89
CA GLU A 200 21.52 -21.64 -25.45
C GLU A 200 21.00 -20.29 -24.91
N VAL A 201 21.11 -19.22 -25.69
CA VAL A 201 20.56 -17.90 -25.33
C VAL A 201 19.03 -17.90 -25.36
N LEU A 202 18.42 -18.53 -26.39
CA LEU A 202 16.96 -18.66 -26.50
C LEU A 202 16.35 -19.55 -25.41
N ASP A 203 17.03 -20.65 -25.04
CA ASP A 203 16.59 -21.52 -23.96
C ASP A 203 16.58 -20.75 -22.62
N SER A 204 17.61 -19.92 -22.37
CA SER A 204 17.64 -19.06 -21.17
C SER A 204 16.56 -17.98 -21.13
N LEU A 205 16.09 -17.53 -22.31
CA LEU A 205 14.98 -16.59 -22.45
C LEU A 205 13.65 -17.22 -22.05
N SER A 206 13.40 -18.44 -22.51
CA SER A 206 12.17 -19.17 -22.19
C SER A 206 12.06 -19.46 -20.69
N GLU A 207 13.17 -19.78 -20.01
CA GLU A 207 13.18 -19.96 -18.55
C GLU A 207 12.81 -18.66 -17.81
N ALA A 208 13.38 -17.52 -18.22
CA ALA A 208 13.11 -16.22 -17.63
C ALA A 208 11.66 -15.73 -17.87
N GLU A 209 11.09 -16.07 -19.03
CA GLU A 209 9.70 -15.78 -19.36
C GLU A 209 8.73 -16.52 -18.43
N VAL A 210 8.94 -17.81 -18.20
CA VAL A 210 8.13 -18.62 -17.29
C VAL A 210 8.14 -18.03 -15.88
N SER A 211 9.33 -17.69 -15.35
CA SER A 211 9.46 -17.06 -14.03
C SER A 211 8.72 -15.72 -13.93
N SER A 212 8.74 -14.92 -15.01
CA SER A 212 8.00 -13.67 -15.07
C SER A 212 6.49 -13.90 -15.02
N ILE A 213 5.98 -14.87 -15.79
CA ILE A 213 4.55 -15.22 -15.84
C ILE A 213 4.05 -15.69 -14.47
N GLU A 214 4.78 -16.60 -13.81
CA GLU A 214 4.43 -17.10 -12.48
C GLU A 214 4.34 -15.97 -11.44
N LEU A 215 5.27 -15.02 -11.48
CA LEU A 215 5.26 -13.86 -10.61
C LEU A 215 4.05 -12.96 -10.87
N TYR A 216 3.76 -12.65 -12.14
CA TYR A 216 2.56 -11.88 -12.51
C TYR A 216 1.29 -12.57 -12.00
N GLN A 217 1.17 -13.88 -12.18
CA GLN A 217 0.04 -14.64 -11.63
C GLN A 217 -0.03 -14.52 -10.10
N SER A 218 1.09 -14.62 -9.38
CA SER A 218 1.11 -14.49 -7.91
C SER A 218 0.68 -13.10 -7.41
N LEU A 219 1.00 -12.04 -8.16
CA LEU A 219 0.68 -10.65 -7.78
C LEU A 219 -0.80 -10.30 -8.04
N PHE A 220 -1.44 -10.93 -9.02
CA PHE A 220 -2.77 -10.56 -9.49
C PHE A 220 -3.86 -11.64 -9.31
N SER A 221 -3.52 -12.83 -8.79
CA SER A 221 -4.48 -13.92 -8.55
C SER A 221 -5.22 -13.86 -7.20
N LYS A 222 -4.89 -12.93 -6.31
CA LYS A 222 -5.71 -12.62 -5.12
C LYS A 222 -6.69 -11.49 -5.44
N ARG A 223 -7.76 -11.83 -6.17
CA ARG A 223 -9.01 -11.04 -6.24
C ARG A 223 -10.16 -11.97 -5.90
#